data_AF-A0A8J7JKK7-F1
#
_entry.id   AF-A0A8J7JKK7-F1
#
_cell.length_a   1.000
_cell.length_b   1.000
_cell.length_c   1.000
_cell.angle_alpha   90.00
_cell.angle_beta   90.00
_cell.angle_gamma   90.00
#
_symmetry.space_group_name_H-M   'P 1'
#
loop_
_entity.id
_entity.type
_entity.pdbx_description
1 polymer ?
#
loop_
_entity_poly.entity_id
_entity_poly.type
_entity_poly.pdbx_seq_one_letter_code
_entity_poly.pdbx_strand_id
1 'polypeptide(L)' 'MEDSLTIPLTPELRAAVDRLTETEGLSPEGLVQRALQEFVFVHQFRSLRERLLQKAQADYTDDDIFEMVS' A
#
# COMPACT_ATOMS: atom_id res chain seq x y z
N MET A 1 -11.07 -14.82 -12.34
CA MET A 1 -11.58 -15.60 -11.19
C MET A 1 -11.70 -14.61 -10.07
N GLU A 2 -12.93 -14.35 -9.60
CA GLU A 2 -13.17 -13.49 -8.45
C GLU A 2 -13.19 -14.39 -7.22
N ASP A 3 -12.22 -14.20 -6.31
CA ASP A 3 -12.19 -14.87 -5.02
C ASP A 3 -12.70 -13.91 -3.95
N SER A 4 -13.66 -14.38 -3.15
CA SER A 4 -14.26 -13.60 -2.06
C SER A 4 -13.64 -13.95 -0.71
N LEU A 5 -13.27 -12.94 0.07
CA LEU A 5 -12.76 -13.09 1.42
C LEU A 5 -13.76 -12.49 2.43
N THR A 6 -14.33 -13.32 3.30
CA THR A 6 -15.23 -12.86 4.37
C THR A 6 -14.43 -12.56 5.63
N ILE A 7 -14.40 -11.30 6.04
CA ILE A 7 -13.65 -10.85 7.23
C ILE A 7 -14.63 -10.27 8.26
N PRO A 8 -14.65 -10.77 9.51
CA PRO A 8 -15.39 -10.12 10.57
C PRO A 8 -14.72 -8.78 10.92
N LEU A 9 -15.50 -7.70 10.90
CA LEU A 9 -15.04 -6.37 11.29
C LEU A 9 -15.43 -6.10 12.74
N THR A 10 -14.55 -5.44 13.50
CA THR A 10 -14.93 -4.90 14.80
C THR A 10 -15.90 -3.73 14.63
N PRO A 11 -16.73 -3.40 15.64
CA PRO A 11 -17.66 -2.29 15.56
C PRO A 11 -16.99 -0.95 15.22
N GLU A 12 -15.78 -0.71 15.76
CA GLU A 12 -15.03 0.51 15.52
C GLU A 12 -14.58 0.62 14.06
N LEU A 13 -14.10 -0.50 13.49
CA LEU A 13 -13.63 -0.54 12.12
C LEU A 13 -14.79 -0.39 11.14
N ARG A 14 -15.94 -1.00 11.44
CA ARG A 14 -17.16 -0.82 10.67
C ARG A 14 -17.59 0.66 10.64
N ALA A 15 -17.63 1.31 11.80
CA ALA A 15 -17.98 2.73 11.88
C ALA A 15 -16.96 3.65 11.18
N ALA A 16 -15.69 3.25 11.07
CA ALA A 16 -14.69 3.99 10.31
C ALA A 16 -14.89 3.84 8.80
N VAL A 17 -15.16 2.61 8.32
CA VAL A 17 -15.47 2.33 6.92
C VAL A 17 -16.71 3.09 6.49
N ASP A 18 -17.80 3.02 7.26
CA ASP A 18 -19.06 3.69 6.92
C ASP A 18 -18.87 5.22 6.76
N ARG A 19 -18.13 5.86 7.70
CA ARG A 19 -17.80 7.30 7.61
C ARG A 19 -16.97 7.66 6.38
N LEU A 20 -15.99 6.82 6.02
CA LEU A 20 -15.16 7.05 4.83
C LEU A 20 -15.98 6.88 3.55
N THR A 21 -16.86 5.88 3.50
CA THR A 21 -17.74 5.67 2.35
C THR A 21 -18.72 6.83 2.14
N GLU A 22 -19.26 7.41 3.22
CA GLU A 22 -20.12 8.60 3.16
C GLU A 22 -19.36 9.84 2.67
N THR A 23 -18.09 9.99 3.08
CA THR A 23 -17.28 11.17 2.76
C THR A 23 -16.75 11.14 1.33
N GLU A 24 -16.32 9.96 0.86
CA GLU A 24 -15.67 9.78 -0.44
C GLU A 24 -16.64 9.32 -1.55
N GLY A 25 -17.89 8.95 -1.19
CA GLY A 25 -18.89 8.45 -2.14
C GLY A 25 -18.54 7.09 -2.74
N LEU A 26 -17.70 6.31 -2.05
CA LEU A 26 -17.27 4.97 -2.48
C LEU A 26 -18.13 3.88 -1.84
N SER A 27 -18.25 2.73 -2.50
CA SER A 27 -18.84 1.55 -1.87
C SER A 27 -17.91 0.99 -0.79
N PRO A 28 -18.44 0.38 0.29
CA PRO A 28 -17.62 -0.27 1.32
C PRO A 28 -16.66 -1.31 0.75
N GLU A 29 -17.12 -2.10 -0.22
CA GLU A 29 -16.32 -3.11 -0.92
C GLU A 29 -15.18 -2.46 -1.71
N GLY A 30 -15.46 -1.38 -2.45
CA GLY A 30 -14.45 -0.66 -3.23
C GLY A 30 -13.40 -0.01 -2.34
N LEU A 31 -13.81 0.56 -1.20
CA LEU A 31 -12.88 1.12 -0.22
C LEU A 31 -11.95 0.03 0.34
N VAL A 32 -12.52 -1.11 0.77
CA VAL A 32 -11.74 -2.22 1.33
C VAL A 32 -10.79 -2.82 0.30
N GLN A 33 -11.25 -3.01 -0.94
CA GLN A 33 -10.43 -3.52 -2.03
C GLN A 33 -9.27 -2.59 -2.35
N ARG A 34 -9.52 -1.28 -2.40
CA ARG A 34 -8.48 -0.27 -2.61
C ARG A 34 -7.47 -0.26 -1.46
N ALA A 35 -7.93 -0.27 -0.22
CA ALA A 35 -7.07 -0.30 0.95
C ALA A 35 -6.16 -1.55 0.97
N LEU A 36 -6.71 -2.71 0.61
CA LEU A 36 -5.94 -3.95 0.45
C LEU A 36 -4.89 -3.84 -0.66
N GLN A 37 -5.25 -3.26 -1.81
CA GLN A 37 -4.29 -3.05 -2.92
C GLN A 37 -3.15 -2.13 -2.51
N GLU A 38 -3.44 -1.01 -1.86
CA GLU A 38 -2.44 -0.06 -1.38
C GLU A 38 -1.52 -0.70 -0.32
N PHE A 39 -2.10 -1.45 0.62
CA PHE A 39 -1.34 -2.18 1.64
C PHE A 39 -0.38 -3.20 1.00
N VAL A 40 -0.88 -4.04 0.09
CA VAL A 40 -0.06 -5.05 -0.59
C VAL A 40 1.04 -4.39 -1.42
N PHE A 41 0.73 -3.31 -2.14
CA PHE A 41 1.70 -2.57 -2.93
C PHE A 41 2.85 -2.01 -2.07
N VAL A 42 2.54 -1.36 -0.95
CA VAL A 42 3.54 -0.82 -0.03
C VAL A 42 4.45 -1.93 0.51
N HIS A 43 3.87 -3.09 0.87
CA HIS A 43 4.64 -4.23 1.33
C HIS A 43 5.57 -4.78 0.25
N GLN A 44 5.06 -4.97 -0.98
CA GLN A 44 5.88 -5.43 -2.11
C GLN A 44 7.01 -4.45 -2.43
N PHE A 45 6.73 -3.15 -2.41
CA PHE A 45 7.72 -2.11 -2.63
C PHE A 45 8.83 -2.13 -1.57
N ARG A 46 8.45 -2.24 -0.29
CA ARG A 46 9.43 -2.33 0.81
C ARG A 46 10.31 -3.57 0.68
N SER A 47 9.73 -4.74 0.41
CA SER A 47 10.49 -5.98 0.19
C SER A 47 11.39 -5.90 -1.04
N LEU A 48 10.94 -5.24 -2.11
CA LEU A 48 11.78 -4.98 -3.28
C LEU A 48 12.97 -4.09 -2.93
N ARG A 49 12.72 -2.99 -2.22
CA ARG A 49 13.75 -2.06 -1.77
C ARG A 49 14.80 -2.76 -0.89
N GLU A 50 14.39 -3.54 0.09
CA GLU A 50 15.31 -4.30 0.95
C GLU A 50 16.21 -5.22 0.13
N ARG A 51 15.64 -5.94 -0.84
CA ARG A 51 16.40 -6.81 -1.74
C ARG A 51 17.38 -6.05 -2.63
N LEU A 52 17.03 -4.86 -3.07
CA LEU A 52 17.92 -4.02 -3.89
C LEU A 52 19.03 -3.37 -3.06
N LEU A 53 18.72 -2.91 -1.84
CA LEU A 53 19.73 -2.39 -0.92
C LEU A 53 20.76 -3.45 -0.53
N GLN A 54 20.36 -4.71 -0.34
CA GLN A 54 21.31 -5.81 -0.12
C GLN A 54 22.25 -6.07 -1.31
N LYS A 55 21.88 -5.63 -2.51
CA LYS A 55 22.71 -5.71 -3.72
C LYS A 55 23.49 -4.42 -3.98
N ALA A 56 23.21 -3.35 -3.24
CA ALA A 56 23.92 -2.10 -3.39
C ALA A 56 25.35 -2.28 -2.86
N GLN A 57 26.33 -1.99 -3.73
CA GLN A 57 27.75 -2.08 -3.39
C GLN A 57 28.22 -0.86 -2.57
N ALA A 58 27.45 0.22 -2.60
CA ALA A 58 27.63 1.46 -1.86
C ALA A 58 26.25 2.08 -1.58
N ASP A 59 26.13 2.81 -0.48
CA ASP A 59 24.95 3.63 -0.20
C ASP A 59 25.03 4.88 -1.07
N TYR A 60 24.10 5.01 -2.02
CA TYR A 60 23.97 6.21 -2.84
C TYR A 60 22.85 7.09 -2.30
N THR A 61 23.16 8.38 -2.15
CA THR A 61 22.18 9.42 -1.86
C THR A 61 21.50 9.91 -3.14
N ASP A 62 20.39 10.61 -3.00
CA ASP A 62 19.69 11.21 -4.15
C ASP A 62 20.61 12.21 -4.89
N ASP A 63 21.52 12.89 -4.18
CA ASP A 63 22.53 13.78 -4.77
C ASP A 63 23.57 12.98 -5.59
N ASP A 64 24.04 11.84 -5.08
CA ASP A 64 24.97 10.97 -5.82
C ASP A 64 24.34 10.45 -7.13
N ILE A 65 23.05 10.09 -7.09
CA ILE A 65 22.31 9.66 -8.26
C ILE A 65 22.18 10.82 -9.26
N PHE A 66 21.86 12.02 -8.79
CA PHE A 66 21.70 13.20 -9.62
C PHE A 66 23.00 13.56 -10.38
N GLU A 67 24.16 13.50 -9.71
CA GLU A 67 25.47 13.72 -10.35
C GLU A 67 25.82 12.63 -11.38
N MET A 68 25.36 11.40 -11.21
CA MET A 68 25.67 10.30 -12.14
C MET A 68 24.84 10.28 -13.42
N VAL A 69 23.62 10.84 -13.39
CA VAL A 69 22.68 10.77 -14.53
C VAL A 69 22.49 12.10 -15.28
N SER A 70 23.10 13.19 -14.80
CA SER A 70 22.96 14.54 -15.37
C SER A 70 24.22 15.02 -16.10
#